data_AF-A0AAE9L8R5-F1
#
_entry.id   AF-A0AAE9L8R5-F1
#
_cell.length_a   1.000
_cell.length_b   1.000
_cell.length_c   1.000
_cell.angle_alpha   90.00
_cell.angle_beta   90.00
_cell.angle_gamma   90.00
#
_symmetry.space_group_name_H-M   'P 1'
#
loop_
_entity.id
_entity.type
_entity.pdbx_description
1 polymer ?
#
loop_
_entity_poly.entity_id
_entity_poly.type
_entity_poly.pdbx_seq_one_letter_code
_entity_poly.pdbx_strand_id
1 'polypeptide(L)'
;MNRKKIVALAAGLLLAVQTAIVPGVQAAPTGDIEIILDGQSLQSDASPYIVQGANVTMVPLRVISEGLGAQVNWSESSGTVTITAQNKNISMENGAQSATVNGKSVRLDASARMTSGRVMVPLRFVGEELGLKVDWQASERVITLSSGKEGVSTGGDTSAGSSGSISDTSASSNQDSVSTDQGAVDDEQAVVTSPSTSTSEEGSSSSQANVVQVKASTSMRGAWISTINGDWPSSAARSSSEKQKQEFTKMLDDLQGMGINAVFVQVRASGDALYPTSLVPWSKYLTNTQGKNPGYDPLKFMISESHKRGMEFHAWFNPFRANSTGTTSGLAANHVANQHPDWIVKNGSQLYINPGIPAARQHVIAAIMEVVNGYDIDGVHLDDYFYPYSGTFDDDATFKAYNANKISNKGDWRRDNVNSFVRDLGKSIHGSKSKVQFGISPFGVWRNKSQDLTGSDTKAGVTAYDTTFADVRTWINKEWIDYVAPQIYWSIGFPAAGYDKLVAWWSNEVKNTDVKLYIGHSPYKIGTPEKGWQTAQELIKQLELNEDYKQVRGDIYFSAQHLRKNPYGLIQLLQNYYQM
;
A
#
# COMPACT_ATOMS: atom_id res chain seq x y z
N MET A 1 85.57 19.58 -1.03
CA MET A 1 86.39 18.71 -1.91
C MET A 1 85.61 17.41 -2.11
N ASN A 2 84.94 17.23 -3.24
CA ASN A 2 85.33 16.34 -4.35
C ASN A 2 85.30 14.84 -3.98
N ARG A 3 84.86 13.88 -4.79
CA ARG A 3 84.12 13.76 -6.06
C ARG A 3 84.35 12.29 -6.49
N LYS A 4 83.42 11.71 -7.26
CA LYS A 4 83.56 10.55 -8.20
C LYS A 4 83.46 9.15 -7.56
N LYS A 5 82.49 8.30 -7.93
CA LYS A 5 82.17 7.64 -9.24
C LYS A 5 83.16 6.53 -9.63
N ILE A 6 82.70 5.28 -9.57
CA ILE A 6 83.09 4.10 -10.38
C ILE A 6 81.78 3.28 -10.51
N VAL A 7 81.01 3.34 -11.60
CA VAL A 7 81.09 2.63 -12.90
C VAL A 7 80.92 1.10 -12.80
N ALA A 8 79.68 0.69 -13.01
CA ALA A 8 79.13 -0.46 -13.77
C ALA A 8 79.91 -1.78 -13.89
N LEU A 9 79.24 -2.88 -13.54
CA LEU A 9 79.03 -3.99 -14.48
C LEU A 9 77.69 -4.70 -14.19
N ALA A 10 76.89 -4.86 -15.23
CA ALA A 10 75.61 -5.53 -15.24
C ALA A 10 75.79 -7.04 -15.47
N ALA A 11 75.03 -7.85 -14.74
CA ALA A 11 74.63 -9.19 -15.18
C ALA A 11 73.24 -9.45 -14.58
N GLY A 12 72.25 -9.56 -15.46
CA GLY A 12 70.84 -9.55 -15.12
C GLY A 12 70.39 -10.83 -14.44
N LEU A 13 69.53 -10.64 -13.44
CA LEU A 13 68.48 -11.59 -13.12
C LEU A 13 67.16 -10.86 -13.38
N LEU A 14 66.66 -10.99 -14.61
CA LEU A 14 65.29 -10.64 -14.95
C LEU A 14 64.39 -11.65 -14.23
N LEU A 15 63.80 -11.25 -13.11
CA LEU A 15 62.67 -11.98 -12.55
C LEU A 15 61.47 -11.68 -13.46
N ALA A 16 61.21 -12.59 -14.40
CA ALA A 16 59.99 -12.58 -15.19
C ALA A 16 58.81 -12.83 -14.23
N VAL A 17 58.20 -11.77 -13.72
CA VAL A 17 56.85 -11.84 -13.17
C VAL A 17 55.93 -12.03 -14.37
N GLN A 18 55.63 -13.29 -14.68
CA GLN A 18 54.49 -13.62 -15.53
C GLN A 18 53.26 -13.04 -14.85
N THR A 19 52.75 -11.93 -15.36
CA THR A 19 51.39 -11.51 -15.12
C THR A 19 50.52 -12.63 -15.67
N ALA A 20 50.03 -13.50 -14.79
CA ALA A 20 48.91 -14.36 -15.11
C ALA A 20 47.78 -13.42 -15.55
N ILE A 21 47.49 -13.41 -16.85
CA ILE A 21 46.24 -12.88 -17.38
C ILE A 21 45.18 -13.79 -16.77
N VAL A 22 44.60 -13.35 -15.66
CA VAL A 22 43.38 -13.95 -15.14
C VAL A 22 42.35 -13.72 -16.25
N PRO A 23 41.79 -14.78 -16.86
CA PRO A 23 40.71 -14.59 -17.82
C PRO A 23 39.64 -13.76 -17.12
N GLY A 24 39.30 -12.62 -17.74
CA GLY A 24 38.38 -11.66 -17.16
C GLY A 24 37.13 -12.37 -16.69
N VAL A 25 36.85 -12.27 -15.40
CA VAL A 25 35.55 -12.67 -14.86
C VAL A 25 34.57 -11.67 -15.47
N GLN A 26 33.96 -12.07 -16.58
CA GLN A 26 32.89 -11.32 -17.19
C GLN A 26 31.80 -11.20 -16.12
N ALA A 27 31.49 -9.97 -15.72
CA ALA A 27 30.47 -9.70 -14.73
C ALA A 27 29.19 -10.44 -15.14
N ALA A 28 28.59 -11.17 -14.19
CA ALA A 28 27.33 -11.84 -14.43
C ALA A 28 26.31 -10.82 -14.95
N PRO A 29 25.50 -11.16 -15.97
CA PRO A 29 24.53 -10.24 -16.54
C PRO A 29 23.63 -9.65 -15.45
N THR A 30 23.50 -8.34 -15.42
CA THR A 30 22.64 -7.60 -14.49
C THR A 30 21.30 -7.34 -15.16
N GLY A 31 20.26 -8.02 -14.69
CA GLY A 31 18.89 -7.92 -15.19
C GLY A 31 17.94 -8.80 -14.36
N ASP A 32 16.64 -8.59 -14.49
CA ASP A 32 15.64 -9.48 -13.88
C ASP A 32 15.60 -10.83 -14.61
N ILE A 33 15.09 -11.88 -13.96
CA ILE A 33 14.92 -13.18 -14.61
C ILE A 33 13.58 -13.17 -15.34
N GLU A 34 13.62 -13.32 -16.66
CA GLU A 34 12.42 -13.47 -17.48
C GLU A 34 12.02 -14.95 -17.57
N ILE A 35 10.71 -15.22 -17.59
CA ILE A 35 10.16 -16.56 -17.75
C ILE A 35 9.26 -16.56 -18.98
N ILE A 36 9.53 -17.45 -19.92
CA ILE A 36 8.78 -17.63 -21.16
C ILE A 36 8.15 -19.01 -21.13
N LEU A 37 6.86 -19.11 -21.36
CA LEU A 37 6.13 -20.37 -21.53
C LEU A 37 5.56 -20.46 -22.94
N ASP A 38 5.95 -21.49 -23.69
CA ASP A 38 5.51 -21.73 -25.07
C ASP A 38 5.61 -20.47 -25.97
N GLY A 39 6.68 -19.70 -25.79
CA GLY A 39 6.95 -18.46 -26.53
C GLY A 39 6.28 -17.20 -25.97
N GLN A 40 5.48 -17.29 -24.90
CA GLN A 40 4.85 -16.14 -24.25
C GLN A 40 5.55 -15.77 -22.94
N SER A 41 5.89 -14.50 -22.77
CA SER A 41 6.47 -13.97 -21.54
C SER A 41 5.44 -13.99 -20.41
N LEU A 42 5.78 -14.64 -19.30
CA LEU A 42 4.95 -14.71 -18.09
C LEU A 42 5.28 -13.54 -17.17
N GLN A 43 4.28 -12.69 -16.93
CA GLN A 43 4.40 -11.60 -15.97
C GLN A 43 4.26 -12.12 -14.55
N SER A 44 5.15 -11.69 -13.67
CA SER A 44 5.20 -12.11 -12.27
C SER A 44 5.09 -10.89 -11.35
N ASP A 45 4.23 -10.98 -10.33
CA ASP A 45 4.03 -9.91 -9.34
C ASP A 45 5.13 -9.88 -8.26
N ALA A 46 6.06 -10.84 -8.31
CA ALA A 46 7.32 -10.82 -7.57
C ALA A 46 8.46 -11.39 -8.43
N SER A 47 9.67 -10.83 -8.30
CA SER A 47 10.79 -11.23 -9.16
C SER A 47 11.28 -12.65 -8.83
N PRO A 48 11.42 -13.54 -9.83
CA PRO A 48 12.14 -14.78 -9.65
C PRO A 48 13.58 -14.52 -9.21
N TYR A 49 14.14 -15.41 -8.39
CA TYR A 49 15.53 -15.30 -7.96
C TYR A 49 16.21 -16.65 -7.92
N ILE A 50 17.54 -16.66 -8.00
CA ILE A 50 18.34 -17.89 -7.88
C ILE A 50 18.85 -18.02 -6.46
N VAL A 51 18.63 -19.17 -5.83
CA VAL A 51 19.26 -19.52 -4.55
C VAL A 51 20.74 -19.82 -4.82
N GLN A 52 21.60 -18.87 -4.45
CA GLN A 52 23.05 -18.98 -4.56
C GLN A 52 23.55 -20.20 -3.76
N GLY A 53 24.37 -21.06 -4.38
CA GLY A 53 24.88 -22.31 -3.80
C GLY A 53 24.09 -23.58 -4.14
N ALA A 54 22.79 -23.45 -4.47
CA ALA A 54 21.96 -24.56 -4.96
C ALA A 54 21.67 -24.49 -6.48
N ASN A 55 21.92 -23.32 -7.11
CA ASN A 55 21.61 -23.05 -8.52
C ASN A 55 20.15 -23.33 -8.90
N VAL A 56 19.23 -23.14 -7.95
CA VAL A 56 17.79 -23.32 -8.15
C VAL A 56 17.10 -21.97 -8.31
N THR A 57 16.32 -21.81 -9.38
CA THR A 57 15.44 -20.66 -9.55
C THR A 57 14.16 -20.84 -8.76
N MET A 58 13.86 -19.86 -7.92
CA MET A 58 12.65 -19.73 -7.15
C MET A 58 11.71 -18.75 -7.84
N VAL A 59 10.46 -19.17 -8.04
CA VAL A 59 9.41 -18.35 -8.64
C VAL A 59 8.24 -18.18 -7.71
N PRO A 60 7.49 -17.07 -7.81
CA PRO A 60 6.25 -16.95 -7.08
C PRO A 60 5.28 -18.03 -7.52
N LEU A 61 4.61 -18.59 -6.54
CA LEU A 61 3.65 -19.67 -6.71
C LEU A 61 2.55 -19.34 -7.72
N ARG A 62 2.19 -18.05 -7.85
CA ARG A 62 1.24 -17.52 -8.83
C ARG A 62 1.66 -17.79 -10.28
N VAL A 63 2.95 -17.77 -10.59
CA VAL A 63 3.48 -18.07 -11.94
C VAL A 63 3.09 -19.50 -12.37
N ILE A 64 3.06 -20.42 -11.40
CA ILE A 64 2.65 -21.82 -11.63
C ILE A 64 1.13 -21.92 -11.82
N SER A 65 0.32 -21.17 -11.06
CA SER A 65 -1.13 -21.23 -11.19
C SER A 65 -1.67 -20.57 -12.46
N GLU A 66 -1.08 -19.43 -12.85
CA GLU A 66 -1.56 -18.63 -13.98
C GLU A 66 -0.90 -19.07 -15.30
N GLY A 67 0.39 -19.44 -15.29
CA GLY A 67 1.11 -19.86 -16.49
C GLY A 67 0.91 -21.34 -16.83
N LEU A 68 0.99 -22.24 -15.83
CA LEU A 68 1.05 -23.69 -16.08
C LEU A 68 -0.30 -24.41 -15.93
N GLY A 69 -1.38 -23.66 -15.68
CA GLY A 69 -2.74 -24.20 -15.54
C GLY A 69 -2.95 -25.12 -14.32
N ALA A 70 -2.09 -24.99 -13.30
CA ALA A 70 -2.19 -25.78 -12.07
C ALA A 70 -3.10 -25.08 -11.03
N GLN A 71 -3.94 -25.85 -10.34
CA GLN A 71 -4.57 -25.38 -9.11
C GLN A 71 -3.55 -25.38 -7.99
N VAL A 72 -3.56 -24.32 -7.20
CA VAL A 72 -2.57 -24.15 -6.17
C VAL A 72 -3.22 -23.73 -4.86
N ASN A 73 -2.82 -24.40 -3.79
CA ASN A 73 -3.28 -24.13 -2.44
C ASN A 73 -2.07 -23.93 -1.53
N TRP A 74 -2.10 -22.88 -0.71
CA TRP A 74 -1.13 -22.66 0.36
C TRP A 74 -1.82 -22.82 1.70
N SER A 75 -1.29 -23.73 2.53
CA SER A 75 -1.69 -23.94 3.91
C SER A 75 -0.68 -23.24 4.82
N GLU A 76 -1.06 -22.08 5.34
CA GLU A 76 -0.20 -21.30 6.24
C GLU A 76 0.02 -22.00 7.59
N SER A 77 -0.94 -22.79 8.06
CA SER A 77 -0.86 -23.51 9.35
C SER A 77 0.18 -24.63 9.38
N SER A 78 0.39 -25.29 8.23
CA SER A 78 1.39 -26.35 8.07
C SER A 78 2.59 -25.90 7.24
N GLY A 79 2.62 -24.64 6.79
CA GLY A 79 3.63 -24.14 5.87
C GLY A 79 3.70 -24.94 4.56
N THR A 80 2.60 -25.53 4.11
CA THR A 80 2.58 -26.47 2.99
C THR A 80 1.97 -25.85 1.75
N VAL A 81 2.68 -25.92 0.63
CA VAL A 81 2.13 -25.64 -0.69
C VAL A 81 1.69 -26.94 -1.34
N THR A 82 0.48 -26.97 -1.90
CA THR A 82 -0.04 -28.08 -2.70
C THR A 82 -0.38 -27.58 -4.09
N ILE A 83 0.21 -28.21 -5.10
CA ILE A 83 0.05 -27.90 -6.53
C ILE A 83 -0.63 -29.10 -7.17
N THR A 84 -1.79 -28.89 -7.79
CA THR A 84 -2.59 -29.93 -8.44
C THR A 84 -2.79 -29.56 -9.90
N ALA A 85 -2.39 -30.42 -10.82
CA ALA A 85 -2.67 -30.24 -12.25
C ALA A 85 -2.86 -31.59 -12.93
N GLN A 86 -3.90 -31.72 -13.76
CA GLN A 86 -4.28 -32.98 -14.42
C GLN A 86 -4.34 -34.16 -13.43
N ASN A 87 -3.34 -35.05 -13.44
CA ASN A 87 -3.22 -36.25 -12.59
C ASN A 87 -2.04 -36.17 -11.58
N LYS A 88 -1.52 -34.96 -11.31
CA LYS A 88 -0.38 -34.72 -10.43
C LYS A 88 -0.82 -33.88 -9.23
N ASN A 89 -0.47 -34.36 -8.04
CA ASN A 89 -0.57 -33.65 -6.77
C ASN A 89 0.83 -33.58 -6.15
N ILE A 90 1.39 -32.38 -6.12
CA ILE A 90 2.72 -32.08 -5.60
C ILE A 90 2.53 -31.29 -4.30
N SER A 91 3.07 -31.78 -3.19
CA SER A 91 3.04 -31.09 -1.90
C SER A 91 4.45 -30.80 -1.41
N MET A 92 4.72 -29.58 -0.97
CA MET A 92 6.01 -29.15 -0.44
C MET A 92 5.81 -28.35 0.83
N GLU A 93 6.55 -28.70 1.88
CA GLU A 93 6.54 -27.96 3.14
C GLU A 93 7.69 -26.94 3.19
N ASN A 94 7.43 -25.81 3.84
CA ASN A 94 8.41 -24.76 4.03
C ASN A 94 9.64 -25.27 4.78
N GLY A 95 10.81 -25.13 4.18
CA GLY A 95 12.07 -25.58 4.77
C GLY A 95 12.34 -27.09 4.69
N ALA A 96 11.42 -27.90 4.16
CA ALA A 96 11.62 -29.34 4.00
C ALA A 96 12.58 -29.66 2.83
N GLN A 97 13.37 -30.73 2.99
CA GLN A 97 14.32 -31.22 1.96
C GLN A 97 13.67 -32.16 0.93
N SER A 98 12.37 -32.40 1.04
CA SER A 98 11.62 -33.30 0.16
C SER A 98 10.20 -32.79 -0.06
N ALA A 99 9.66 -33.10 -1.23
CA ALA A 99 8.27 -32.94 -1.62
C ALA A 99 7.57 -34.31 -1.60
N THR A 100 6.24 -34.33 -1.67
CA THR A 100 5.50 -35.54 -2.05
C THR A 100 4.83 -35.34 -3.41
N VAL A 101 5.05 -36.25 -4.36
CA VAL A 101 4.37 -36.29 -5.65
C VAL A 101 3.46 -37.52 -5.69
N ASN A 102 2.14 -37.30 -5.77
CA ASN A 102 1.12 -38.35 -5.69
C ASN A 102 1.32 -39.27 -4.48
N GLY A 103 1.70 -38.69 -3.33
CA GLY A 103 1.95 -39.40 -2.08
C GLY A 103 3.33 -40.05 -1.94
N LYS A 104 4.19 -40.02 -2.98
CA LYS A 104 5.57 -40.54 -2.91
C LYS A 104 6.56 -39.42 -2.60
N SER A 105 7.47 -39.64 -1.66
CA SER A 105 8.50 -38.67 -1.30
C SER A 105 9.56 -38.53 -2.41
N VAL A 106 9.87 -37.29 -2.79
CA VAL A 106 10.89 -36.91 -3.79
C VAL A 106 11.80 -35.86 -3.18
N ARG A 107 13.12 -35.96 -3.39
CA ARG A 107 14.10 -35.01 -2.83
C ARG A 107 14.01 -33.67 -3.57
N LEU A 108 14.16 -32.57 -2.83
CA LEU A 108 14.24 -31.21 -3.37
C LEU A 108 15.66 -30.66 -3.31
N ASP A 109 16.09 -30.01 -4.38
CA ASP A 109 17.34 -29.25 -4.41
C ASP A 109 17.21 -27.88 -3.71
N ALA A 110 15.97 -27.36 -3.60
CA ALA A 110 15.62 -26.24 -2.75
C ALA A 110 14.16 -26.35 -2.26
N SER A 111 13.93 -25.99 -0.99
CA SER A 111 12.60 -26.03 -0.39
C SER A 111 11.70 -24.90 -0.90
N ALA A 112 10.38 -25.09 -0.83
CA ALA A 112 9.45 -23.96 -0.88
C ALA A 112 9.76 -22.99 0.28
N ARG A 113 9.59 -21.70 0.05
CA ARG A 113 9.88 -20.64 1.05
C ARG A 113 8.92 -19.49 0.90
N MET A 114 8.63 -18.81 2.01
CA MET A 114 7.91 -17.54 1.96
C MET A 114 8.90 -16.38 1.90
N THR A 115 8.82 -15.59 0.83
CA THR A 115 9.66 -14.40 0.63
C THR A 115 8.75 -13.23 0.27
N SER A 116 8.82 -12.14 1.03
CA SER A 116 8.04 -10.92 0.78
C SER A 116 6.52 -11.16 0.62
N GLY A 117 5.95 -12.05 1.45
CA GLY A 117 4.51 -12.37 1.39
C GLY A 117 4.10 -13.16 0.14
N ARG A 118 5.05 -13.78 -0.56
CA ARG A 118 4.80 -14.72 -1.66
C ARG A 118 5.42 -16.05 -1.32
N VAL A 119 4.66 -17.11 -1.57
CA VAL A 119 5.23 -18.46 -1.56
C VAL A 119 6.07 -18.59 -2.82
N MET A 120 7.33 -18.95 -2.63
CA MET A 120 8.31 -19.16 -3.67
C MET A 120 8.56 -20.66 -3.78
N VAL A 121 8.51 -21.20 -4.99
CA VAL A 121 8.72 -22.63 -5.25
C VAL A 121 9.84 -22.84 -6.27
N PRO A 122 10.57 -23.96 -6.19
CA PRO A 122 11.61 -24.30 -7.15
C PRO A 122 10.99 -24.57 -8.53
N LEU A 123 11.19 -23.64 -9.48
CA LEU A 123 10.51 -23.67 -10.78
C LEU A 123 10.80 -24.95 -11.55
N ARG A 124 12.06 -25.38 -11.60
CA ARG A 124 12.47 -26.56 -12.37
C ARG A 124 11.78 -27.82 -11.88
N PHE A 125 11.80 -28.06 -10.58
CA PHE A 125 11.16 -29.21 -9.95
C PHE A 125 9.65 -29.25 -10.26
N VAL A 126 8.97 -28.12 -10.07
CA VAL A 126 7.53 -28.02 -10.34
C VAL A 126 7.23 -28.18 -11.83
N GLY A 127 7.99 -27.52 -12.71
CA GLY A 127 7.79 -27.58 -14.15
C GLY A 127 8.00 -28.97 -14.73
N GLU A 128 9.07 -29.67 -14.33
CA GLU A 128 9.39 -31.01 -14.80
C GLU A 128 8.37 -32.05 -14.28
N GLU A 129 7.91 -31.94 -13.03
CA GLU A 129 6.85 -32.83 -12.50
C GLU A 129 5.50 -32.64 -13.19
N LEU A 130 5.26 -31.44 -13.74
CA LEU A 130 4.11 -31.11 -14.57
C LEU A 130 4.32 -31.46 -16.06
N GLY A 131 5.47 -32.05 -16.42
CA GLY A 131 5.75 -32.55 -17.76
C GLY A 131 6.33 -31.52 -18.74
N LEU A 132 6.85 -30.40 -18.24
CA LEU A 132 7.44 -29.34 -19.07
C LEU A 132 8.94 -29.54 -19.23
N LYS A 133 9.48 -29.16 -20.39
CA LYS A 133 10.91 -28.98 -20.56
C LYS A 133 11.31 -27.60 -20.03
N VAL A 134 12.33 -27.54 -19.17
CA VAL A 134 12.82 -26.30 -18.55
C VAL A 134 14.24 -26.00 -19.00
N ASP A 135 14.42 -24.95 -19.80
CA ASP A 135 15.70 -24.47 -20.29
C ASP A 135 16.11 -23.16 -19.61
N TRP A 136 17.37 -23.05 -19.21
CA TRP A 136 17.91 -21.84 -18.57
C TRP A 136 19.00 -21.23 -19.43
N GLN A 137 18.76 -20.03 -19.92
CA GLN A 137 19.69 -19.29 -20.76
C GLN A 137 20.43 -18.25 -19.92
N ALA A 138 21.56 -18.68 -19.36
CA ALA A 138 22.29 -17.92 -18.33
C ALA A 138 22.79 -16.55 -18.81
N SER A 139 23.18 -16.41 -20.08
CA SER A 139 23.66 -15.15 -20.67
C SER A 139 22.57 -14.09 -20.81
N GLU A 140 21.32 -14.52 -20.96
CA GLU A 140 20.16 -13.67 -21.21
C GLU A 140 19.24 -13.55 -19.99
N ARG A 141 19.48 -14.40 -18.97
CA ARG A 141 18.65 -14.53 -17.76
C ARG A 141 17.20 -14.89 -18.07
N VAL A 142 16.99 -15.69 -19.12
CA VAL A 142 15.68 -16.17 -19.56
C VAL A 142 15.51 -17.65 -19.20
N ILE A 143 14.36 -18.00 -18.62
CA ILE A 143 13.92 -19.39 -18.46
C ILE A 143 12.83 -19.67 -19.49
N THR A 144 13.04 -20.69 -20.32
CA THR A 144 12.03 -21.14 -21.28
C THR A 144 11.41 -22.45 -20.81
N LEU A 145 10.09 -22.44 -20.68
CA LEU A 145 9.24 -23.59 -20.37
C LEU A 145 8.55 -24.01 -21.67
N SER A 146 8.65 -25.29 -22.03
CA SER A 146 7.99 -25.80 -23.24
C SER A 146 7.12 -27.01 -22.91
N SER A 147 5.84 -26.92 -23.28
CA SER A 147 4.85 -27.99 -23.13
C SER A 147 4.89 -29.02 -24.27
N GLY A 148 5.79 -28.84 -25.25
CA GLY A 148 5.90 -29.69 -26.44
C GLY A 148 4.86 -29.41 -27.54
N LYS A 149 4.18 -28.25 -27.51
CA LYS A 149 3.32 -27.77 -28.60
C LYS A 149 4.09 -26.77 -29.46
N GLU A 150 4.25 -27.01 -30.75
CA GLU A 150 5.00 -26.14 -31.68
C GLU A 150 4.35 -24.74 -31.76
N GLY A 151 5.16 -23.69 -31.56
CA GLY A 151 4.72 -22.29 -31.52
C GLY A 151 4.56 -21.66 -32.92
N VAL A 152 3.53 -20.83 -33.08
CA VAL A 152 3.33 -19.96 -34.25
C VAL A 152 4.29 -18.79 -34.16
N SER A 153 5.23 -18.73 -35.12
CA SER A 153 6.15 -17.62 -35.34
C SER A 153 5.48 -16.54 -36.19
N THR A 154 5.55 -15.27 -35.77
CA THR A 154 5.43 -14.12 -36.68
C THR A 154 6.76 -13.37 -36.67
N GLY A 155 7.63 -13.75 -37.61
CA GLY A 155 8.85 -13.03 -37.94
C GLY A 155 8.54 -11.71 -38.65
N GLY A 156 9.33 -10.69 -38.35
CA GLY A 156 9.35 -9.43 -39.08
C GLY A 156 10.11 -9.55 -40.41
N ASP A 157 9.79 -8.65 -41.34
CA ASP A 157 10.70 -8.27 -42.41
C ASP A 157 10.62 -6.75 -42.64
N THR A 158 11.78 -6.16 -42.88
CA THR A 158 12.00 -4.76 -43.23
C THR A 158 12.65 -4.72 -44.61
N SER A 159 12.06 -4.05 -45.60
CA SER A 159 12.78 -3.12 -46.50
C SER A 159 11.86 -2.52 -47.57
N ALA A 160 12.34 -1.40 -48.10
CA ALA A 160 11.68 -0.40 -48.90
C ALA A 160 11.37 -0.79 -50.35
N GLY A 161 10.38 -0.11 -50.95
CA GLY A 161 10.12 -0.09 -52.39
C GLY A 161 9.18 1.06 -52.77
N SER A 162 9.73 2.09 -53.39
CA SER A 162 9.03 3.23 -54.01
C SER A 162 8.39 2.83 -55.34
N SER A 163 7.17 3.32 -55.62
CA SER A 163 6.71 3.88 -56.91
C SER A 163 5.18 3.73 -57.11
N GLY A 164 4.53 4.80 -57.56
CA GLY A 164 3.48 4.66 -58.59
C GLY A 164 2.01 4.87 -58.21
N SER A 165 1.61 6.13 -58.02
CA SER A 165 0.64 6.87 -58.85
C SER A 165 -0.81 6.37 -59.14
N ILE A 166 -1.70 7.37 -59.08
CA ILE A 166 -2.97 7.66 -59.80
C ILE A 166 -4.34 7.13 -59.27
N SER A 167 -5.20 8.13 -58.99
CA SER A 167 -6.68 8.24 -59.25
C SER A 167 -7.62 7.33 -58.44
N ASP A 168 -8.83 7.72 -58.03
CA ASP A 168 -9.68 8.84 -58.44
C ASP A 168 -10.81 9.08 -57.42
N THR A 169 -11.36 10.29 -57.47
CA THR A 169 -12.75 10.72 -57.17
C THR A 169 -13.53 10.16 -55.98
N SER A 170 -13.95 11.03 -55.05
CA SER A 170 -15.16 11.85 -55.25
C SER A 170 -15.47 12.71 -54.02
N ALA A 171 -15.73 13.99 -54.30
CA ALA A 171 -16.26 14.97 -53.39
C ALA A 171 -17.77 14.81 -53.22
N SER A 172 -18.32 15.19 -52.07
CA SER A 172 -19.27 16.30 -52.02
C SER A 172 -19.48 16.79 -50.59
N SER A 173 -19.29 18.10 -50.47
CA SER A 173 -19.74 19.01 -49.44
C SER A 173 -21.26 19.00 -49.26
N ASN A 174 -21.74 19.37 -48.07
CA ASN A 174 -22.34 20.71 -47.88
C ASN A 174 -22.58 21.05 -46.40
N GLN A 175 -22.01 22.21 -46.04
CA GLN A 175 -22.47 23.20 -45.07
C GLN A 175 -23.96 23.59 -45.33
N ASP A 176 -24.74 24.28 -44.50
CA ASP A 176 -24.52 25.30 -43.48
C ASP A 176 -25.87 25.52 -42.76
N SER A 177 -25.84 26.00 -41.51
CA SER A 177 -26.38 27.33 -41.14
C SER A 177 -26.73 27.46 -39.66
N VAL A 178 -26.28 28.60 -39.15
CA VAL A 178 -26.37 29.17 -37.81
C VAL A 178 -27.53 30.17 -37.77
N SER A 179 -28.22 30.32 -36.64
CA SER A 179 -28.62 31.66 -36.12
C SER A 179 -29.01 31.60 -34.64
N THR A 180 -28.34 32.45 -33.87
CA THR A 180 -28.63 32.97 -32.52
C THR A 180 -29.77 34.00 -32.54
N ASP A 181 -30.46 34.25 -31.42
CA ASP A 181 -30.29 35.47 -30.58
C ASP A 181 -31.28 35.54 -29.37
N GLN A 182 -30.90 36.33 -28.35
CA GLN A 182 -31.47 36.56 -27.02
C GLN A 182 -32.34 37.86 -26.89
N GLY A 183 -33.02 38.00 -25.74
CA GLY A 183 -33.34 39.30 -25.05
C GLY A 183 -34.85 39.52 -24.80
N ALA A 184 -35.42 39.40 -23.58
CA ALA A 184 -35.44 40.33 -22.41
C ALA A 184 -36.31 41.60 -22.68
N VAL A 185 -37.13 42.23 -21.81
CA VAL A 185 -37.33 42.38 -20.34
C VAL A 185 -38.80 42.88 -20.12
N ASP A 186 -39.49 42.66 -18.99
CA ASP A 186 -39.86 43.63 -17.91
C ASP A 186 -41.30 43.23 -17.45
N ASP A 187 -41.85 43.45 -16.25
CA ASP A 187 -41.41 43.74 -14.88
C ASP A 187 -42.70 43.70 -14.01
N GLU A 188 -42.56 43.89 -12.71
CA GLU A 188 -43.55 44.37 -11.72
C GLU A 188 -44.24 43.39 -10.73
N GLN A 189 -44.00 43.73 -9.47
CA GLN A 189 -44.44 43.15 -8.21
C GLN A 189 -45.78 43.74 -7.74
N ALA A 190 -46.51 43.00 -6.89
CA ALA A 190 -47.28 43.64 -5.80
C ALA A 190 -47.50 42.68 -4.61
N VAL A 191 -47.09 43.17 -3.45
CA VAL A 191 -47.30 42.67 -2.07
C VAL A 191 -48.72 43.04 -1.61
N VAL A 192 -49.50 42.13 -1.01
CA VAL A 192 -50.46 42.46 0.08
C VAL A 192 -50.69 41.25 1.01
N THR A 193 -50.77 41.60 2.29
CA THR A 193 -50.93 40.92 3.56
C THR A 193 -52.15 40.00 3.77
N SER A 194 -51.98 39.03 4.68
CA SER A 194 -53.01 38.19 5.33
C SER A 194 -54.11 39.00 6.05
N PRO A 195 -55.26 38.36 6.32
CA PRO A 195 -55.61 38.17 7.73
C PRO A 195 -56.15 36.79 8.10
N SER A 196 -55.88 36.47 9.37
CA SER A 196 -56.33 35.39 10.23
C SER A 196 -57.85 35.25 10.40
N THR A 197 -58.38 34.01 10.48
CA THR A 197 -59.28 33.55 11.58
C THR A 197 -59.65 32.07 11.48
N SER A 198 -60.19 31.57 12.61
CA SER A 198 -60.77 30.23 12.88
C SER A 198 -59.72 29.21 13.39
N THR A 199 -59.94 28.38 14.42
CA THR A 199 -60.90 28.28 15.54
C THR A 199 -60.37 27.10 16.38
N SER A 200 -60.61 27.12 17.69
CA SER A 200 -60.37 26.04 18.65
C SER A 200 -61.10 24.73 18.32
N GLU A 201 -60.50 23.57 18.62
CA GLU A 201 -61.04 22.58 19.58
C GLU A 201 -60.07 21.40 19.84
N GLU A 202 -60.21 20.85 21.04
CA GLU A 202 -59.40 19.83 21.71
C GLU A 202 -59.61 18.41 21.16
N GLY A 203 -58.65 17.51 21.40
CA GLY A 203 -58.82 16.07 21.12
C GLY A 203 -57.57 15.22 21.29
N SER A 204 -57.19 14.95 22.54
CA SER A 204 -56.12 14.04 22.96
C SER A 204 -56.25 12.62 22.37
N SER A 205 -55.17 12.13 21.76
CA SER A 205 -54.82 10.70 21.69
C SER A 205 -53.33 10.55 21.41
N SER A 206 -52.55 10.42 22.49
CA SER A 206 -51.12 10.17 22.47
C SER A 206 -50.81 8.73 22.03
N SER A 207 -50.35 8.55 20.79
CA SER A 207 -49.47 7.43 20.45
C SER A 207 -48.03 7.92 20.57
N GLN A 208 -47.41 7.70 21.72
CA GLN A 208 -45.96 7.88 21.86
C GLN A 208 -45.27 6.92 20.89
N ALA A 209 -44.80 7.45 19.76
CA ALA A 209 -43.74 6.82 19.02
C ALA A 209 -42.55 6.74 19.99
N ASN A 210 -42.13 5.51 20.32
CA ASN A 210 -40.83 5.28 20.94
C ASN A 210 -39.78 5.83 19.99
N VAL A 211 -39.40 7.09 20.20
CA VAL A 211 -38.15 7.62 19.68
C VAL A 211 -37.09 6.85 20.45
N VAL A 212 -36.57 5.78 19.84
CA VAL A 212 -35.32 5.17 20.26
C VAL A 212 -34.31 6.30 20.22
N GLN A 213 -33.99 6.87 21.38
CA GLN A 213 -32.86 7.77 21.48
C GLN A 213 -31.63 6.93 21.17
N VAL A 214 -31.17 7.01 19.93
CA VAL A 214 -29.85 6.54 19.53
C VAL A 214 -28.89 7.29 20.45
N LYS A 215 -28.32 6.57 21.41
CA LYS A 215 -27.28 7.10 22.28
C LYS A 215 -26.18 7.60 21.34
N ALA A 216 -26.01 8.92 21.24
CA ALA A 216 -24.96 9.50 20.42
C ALA A 216 -23.63 8.90 20.90
N SER A 217 -23.11 7.94 20.12
CA SER A 217 -21.91 7.22 20.48
C SER A 217 -20.73 8.14 20.24
N THR A 218 -20.03 8.50 21.31
CA THR A 218 -18.77 9.25 21.25
C THR A 218 -17.59 8.38 20.78
N SER A 219 -17.81 7.10 20.47
CA SER A 219 -16.78 6.18 19.98
C SER A 219 -16.51 6.40 18.49
N MET A 220 -15.23 6.39 18.11
CA MET A 220 -14.80 6.46 16.71
C MET A 220 -15.29 5.22 15.94
N ARG A 221 -15.90 5.44 14.77
CA ARG A 221 -16.35 4.38 13.85
C ARG A 221 -15.89 4.78 12.46
N GLY A 222 -14.64 4.46 12.15
CA GLY A 222 -13.93 4.92 10.97
C GLY A 222 -13.90 3.92 9.83
N ALA A 223 -13.82 4.39 8.60
CA ALA A 223 -13.47 3.55 7.45
C ALA A 223 -12.31 4.16 6.65
N TRP A 224 -11.29 3.35 6.35
CA TRP A 224 -10.25 3.76 5.40
C TRP A 224 -10.79 3.73 3.96
N ILE A 225 -10.56 4.81 3.23
CA ILE A 225 -10.85 4.95 1.80
C ILE A 225 -9.50 5.10 1.08
N SER A 226 -9.00 4.00 0.53
CA SER A 226 -7.73 3.97 -0.19
C SER A 226 -7.90 4.31 -1.67
N THR A 227 -7.02 5.19 -2.16
CA THR A 227 -6.95 5.57 -3.57
C THR A 227 -6.16 4.57 -4.41
N ILE A 228 -5.22 3.87 -3.80
CA ILE A 228 -4.40 2.87 -4.49
C ILE A 228 -5.00 1.46 -4.47
N ASN A 229 -5.81 1.13 -3.45
CA ASN A 229 -6.39 -0.21 -3.26
C ASN A 229 -7.83 -0.32 -3.75
N GLY A 230 -8.30 0.66 -4.52
CA GLY A 230 -9.54 0.55 -5.28
C GLY A 230 -10.82 0.89 -4.52
N ASP A 231 -10.75 1.55 -3.36
CA ASP A 231 -11.97 2.06 -2.71
C ASP A 231 -12.54 3.22 -3.54
N TRP A 232 -11.73 4.26 -3.79
CA TRP A 232 -12.16 5.43 -4.56
C TRP A 232 -10.99 6.20 -5.20
N PRO A 233 -11.15 6.77 -6.41
CA PRO A 233 -12.24 6.54 -7.34
C PRO A 233 -12.05 5.21 -8.09
N SER A 234 -13.13 4.64 -8.62
CA SER A 234 -13.03 3.49 -9.52
C SER A 234 -12.23 3.86 -10.78
N SER A 235 -11.62 2.87 -11.43
CA SER A 235 -10.92 3.08 -12.71
C SER A 235 -11.83 3.71 -13.77
N ALA A 236 -13.13 3.40 -13.77
CA ALA A 236 -14.13 3.94 -14.68
C ALA A 236 -14.51 5.41 -14.38
N ALA A 237 -14.25 5.90 -13.18
CA ALA A 237 -14.50 7.29 -12.78
C ALA A 237 -13.29 8.22 -13.00
N ARG A 238 -12.08 7.70 -13.27
CA ARG A 238 -10.84 8.51 -13.44
C ARG A 238 -10.84 9.48 -14.62
N SER A 239 -11.90 9.60 -15.39
CA SER A 239 -12.01 10.59 -16.47
C SER A 239 -13.25 11.49 -16.35
N SER A 240 -13.96 11.42 -15.22
CA SER A 240 -15.20 12.17 -15.00
C SER A 240 -15.32 12.61 -13.56
N SER A 241 -15.19 13.92 -13.33
CA SER A 241 -15.44 14.55 -12.02
C SER A 241 -16.83 14.19 -11.48
N GLU A 242 -17.85 14.19 -12.33
CA GLU A 242 -19.22 13.87 -11.94
C GLU A 242 -19.35 12.42 -11.44
N LYS A 243 -18.74 11.45 -12.14
CA LYS A 243 -18.71 10.06 -11.64
C LYS A 243 -17.94 9.92 -10.35
N GLN A 244 -16.81 10.61 -10.20
CA GLN A 244 -16.03 10.60 -8.95
C GLN A 244 -16.86 11.12 -7.78
N LYS A 245 -17.56 12.24 -7.97
CA LYS A 245 -18.46 12.84 -6.97
C LYS A 245 -19.62 11.90 -6.60
N GLN A 246 -20.25 11.27 -7.60
CA GLN A 246 -21.34 10.31 -7.42
C GLN A 246 -20.88 9.06 -6.65
N GLU A 247 -19.73 8.49 -7.02
CA GLU A 247 -19.16 7.33 -6.33
C GLU A 247 -18.84 7.65 -4.87
N PHE A 248 -18.26 8.83 -4.60
CA PHE A 248 -17.90 9.23 -3.25
C PHE A 248 -19.13 9.45 -2.37
N THR A 249 -20.12 10.21 -2.86
CA THR A 249 -21.35 10.49 -2.10
C THR A 249 -22.14 9.21 -1.81
N LYS A 250 -22.30 8.32 -2.80
CA LYS A 250 -22.91 7.01 -2.59
C LYS A 250 -22.16 6.16 -1.56
N MET A 251 -20.83 6.25 -1.55
CA MET A 251 -20.02 5.55 -0.57
C MET A 251 -20.24 6.10 0.85
N LEU A 252 -20.30 7.42 1.01
CA LEU A 252 -20.61 8.04 2.30
C LEU A 252 -22.01 7.64 2.79
N ASP A 253 -23.01 7.61 1.92
CA ASP A 253 -24.37 7.16 2.28
C ASP A 253 -24.36 5.69 2.76
N ASP A 254 -23.63 4.82 2.06
CA ASP A 254 -23.49 3.40 2.43
C ASP A 254 -22.81 3.24 3.81
N LEU A 255 -21.72 3.99 4.03
CA LEU A 255 -20.96 3.95 5.28
C LEU A 255 -21.76 4.53 6.45
N GLN A 256 -22.42 5.66 6.25
CA GLN A 256 -23.29 6.27 7.26
C GLN A 256 -24.44 5.32 7.64
N GLY A 257 -25.05 4.66 6.65
CA GLY A 257 -26.14 3.70 6.84
C GLY A 257 -25.77 2.46 7.67
N MET A 258 -24.48 2.14 7.82
CA MET A 258 -24.00 1.07 8.69
C MET A 258 -23.35 1.56 10.00
N GLY A 259 -23.42 2.87 10.27
CA GLY A 259 -23.00 3.46 11.54
C GLY A 259 -21.61 4.06 11.58
N ILE A 260 -20.92 4.13 10.44
CA ILE A 260 -19.63 4.80 10.33
C ILE A 260 -19.85 6.31 10.49
N ASN A 261 -19.03 6.94 11.33
CA ASN A 261 -19.08 8.37 11.66
C ASN A 261 -17.81 9.12 11.26
N ALA A 262 -16.82 8.44 10.66
CA ALA A 262 -15.59 9.07 10.18
C ALA A 262 -15.04 8.36 8.94
N VAL A 263 -14.40 9.11 8.05
CA VAL A 263 -13.67 8.58 6.88
C VAL A 263 -12.20 8.99 6.91
N PHE A 264 -11.33 8.03 6.61
CA PHE A 264 -9.88 8.20 6.56
C PHE A 264 -9.44 8.09 5.10
N VAL A 265 -9.37 9.21 4.39
CA VAL A 265 -9.28 9.23 2.93
C VAL A 265 -7.85 9.49 2.46
N GLN A 266 -7.32 8.61 1.61
CA GLN A 266 -5.94 8.70 1.13
C GLN A 266 -5.75 9.86 0.15
N VAL A 267 -5.36 11.03 0.63
CA VAL A 267 -5.16 12.24 -0.19
C VAL A 267 -3.77 12.34 -0.80
N ARG A 268 -2.82 11.53 -0.29
CA ARG A 268 -1.45 11.37 -0.81
C ARG A 268 -1.06 9.90 -0.75
N ALA A 269 -0.79 9.31 -1.90
CA ALA A 269 -0.52 7.88 -2.03
C ALA A 269 0.95 7.56 -2.29
N SER A 270 1.59 8.29 -3.20
CA SER A 270 2.97 8.06 -3.62
C SER A 270 3.53 9.31 -4.30
N GLY A 271 4.10 10.23 -3.51
CA GLY A 271 4.70 11.45 -4.05
C GLY A 271 3.72 12.38 -4.80
N ASP A 272 2.41 12.26 -4.56
CA ASP A 272 1.34 12.93 -5.31
C ASP A 272 0.28 13.55 -4.39
N ALA A 273 -0.73 14.19 -4.98
CA ALA A 273 -1.85 14.82 -4.27
C ALA A 273 -3.21 14.64 -4.97
N LEU A 274 -4.27 14.51 -4.16
CA LEU A 274 -5.66 14.59 -4.57
C LEU A 274 -6.27 15.99 -4.30
N TYR A 275 -5.42 17.00 -4.26
CA TYR A 275 -5.77 18.40 -4.03
C TYR A 275 -4.86 19.31 -4.86
N PRO A 276 -5.29 20.55 -5.19
CA PRO A 276 -4.44 21.53 -5.86
C PRO A 276 -3.21 21.88 -5.02
N THR A 277 -2.02 21.67 -5.60
CA THR A 277 -0.74 22.04 -4.98
C THR A 277 0.33 22.24 -6.04
N SER A 278 1.33 23.07 -5.74
CA SER A 278 2.56 23.18 -6.54
C SER A 278 3.72 22.33 -6.01
N LEU A 279 3.59 21.75 -4.81
CA LEU A 279 4.66 21.01 -4.13
C LEU A 279 4.88 19.62 -4.75
N VAL A 280 3.80 18.98 -5.19
CA VAL A 280 3.79 17.63 -5.76
C VAL A 280 2.78 17.54 -6.91
N PRO A 281 2.91 16.58 -7.84
CA PRO A 281 1.97 16.45 -8.94
C PRO A 281 0.59 15.94 -8.50
N TRP A 282 -0.43 16.26 -9.29
CA TRP A 282 -1.73 15.60 -9.23
C TRP A 282 -1.61 14.09 -9.34
N SER A 283 -2.40 13.38 -8.54
CA SER A 283 -2.42 11.93 -8.54
C SER A 283 -2.95 11.36 -9.86
N LYS A 284 -2.25 10.36 -10.39
CA LYS A 284 -2.72 9.59 -11.55
C LYS A 284 -4.03 8.84 -11.26
N TYR A 285 -4.37 8.61 -10.00
CA TYR A 285 -5.61 7.94 -9.61
C TYR A 285 -6.85 8.78 -9.88
N LEU A 286 -6.72 10.07 -10.20
CA LEU A 286 -7.83 10.94 -10.59
C LEU A 286 -8.05 11.03 -12.11
N THR A 287 -7.00 10.85 -12.92
CA THR A 287 -7.01 11.18 -14.36
C THR A 287 -6.35 10.15 -15.28
N ASN A 288 -5.82 9.06 -14.71
CA ASN A 288 -4.86 8.11 -15.32
C ASN A 288 -3.51 8.71 -15.74
N THR A 289 -3.29 10.02 -15.55
CA THR A 289 -2.03 10.70 -15.92
C THR A 289 -1.54 11.54 -14.75
N GLN A 290 -0.37 11.21 -14.19
CA GLN A 290 0.20 11.98 -13.09
C GLN A 290 0.47 13.44 -13.53
N GLY A 291 0.18 14.39 -12.66
CA GLY A 291 0.32 15.82 -12.93
C GLY A 291 -0.84 16.45 -13.70
N LYS A 292 -1.78 15.68 -14.25
CA LYS A 292 -2.96 16.21 -14.95
C LYS A 292 -4.02 16.65 -13.94
N ASN A 293 -4.39 17.92 -14.01
CA ASN A 293 -5.48 18.52 -13.22
C ASN A 293 -6.82 17.84 -13.57
N PRO A 294 -7.60 17.35 -12.58
CA PRO A 294 -8.90 16.69 -12.79
C PRO A 294 -10.05 17.66 -13.12
N GLY A 295 -9.82 18.98 -13.11
CA GLY A 295 -10.83 20.01 -13.41
C GLY A 295 -11.65 20.48 -12.20
N TYR A 296 -11.35 20.00 -11.00
CA TYR A 296 -11.98 20.40 -9.75
C TYR A 296 -11.03 20.17 -8.56
N ASP A 297 -11.41 20.59 -7.36
CA ASP A 297 -10.72 20.25 -6.11
C ASP A 297 -11.43 19.06 -5.43
N PRO A 298 -10.89 17.83 -5.53
CA PRO A 298 -11.50 16.65 -4.93
C PRO A 298 -11.52 16.70 -3.41
N LEU A 299 -10.45 17.19 -2.79
CA LEU A 299 -10.34 17.24 -1.33
C LEU A 299 -11.40 18.16 -0.72
N LYS A 300 -11.57 19.37 -1.26
CA LYS A 300 -12.63 20.28 -0.82
C LYS A 300 -14.02 19.67 -0.93
N PHE A 301 -14.29 18.97 -2.03
CA PHE A 301 -15.56 18.28 -2.24
C PHE A 301 -15.77 17.16 -1.21
N MET A 302 -14.78 16.29 -1.02
CA MET A 302 -14.87 15.14 -0.12
C MET A 302 -15.10 15.55 1.34
N ILE A 303 -14.42 16.61 1.80
CA ILE A 303 -14.62 17.19 3.14
C ILE A 303 -16.06 17.68 3.28
N SER A 304 -16.52 18.54 2.35
CA SER A 304 -17.85 19.12 2.43
C SER A 304 -18.96 18.06 2.44
N GLU A 305 -18.84 17.01 1.62
CA GLU A 305 -19.84 15.94 1.56
C GLU A 305 -19.82 15.03 2.80
N SER A 306 -18.65 14.85 3.44
CA SER A 306 -18.54 14.12 4.71
C SER A 306 -19.21 14.89 5.84
N HIS A 307 -18.89 16.18 5.97
CA HIS A 307 -19.47 17.06 6.99
C HIS A 307 -20.99 17.24 6.86
N LYS A 308 -21.53 17.30 5.64
CA LYS A 308 -23.00 17.32 5.40
C LYS A 308 -23.72 16.11 6.00
N ARG A 309 -23.00 14.99 6.18
CA ARG A 309 -23.49 13.74 6.77
C ARG A 309 -23.11 13.61 8.26
N GLY A 310 -22.53 14.65 8.86
CA GLY A 310 -22.04 14.59 10.23
C GLY A 310 -20.89 13.60 10.42
N MET A 311 -20.12 13.31 9.35
CA MET A 311 -18.97 12.41 9.40
C MET A 311 -17.68 13.22 9.49
N GLU A 312 -16.77 12.82 10.39
CA GLU A 312 -15.42 13.39 10.44
C GLU A 312 -14.61 13.01 9.19
N PHE A 313 -13.76 13.92 8.72
CA PHE A 313 -12.84 13.71 7.61
C PHE A 313 -11.39 13.76 8.08
N HIS A 314 -10.73 12.60 8.06
CA HIS A 314 -9.30 12.45 8.36
C HIS A 314 -8.52 12.31 7.05
N ALA A 315 -7.67 13.29 6.73
CA ALA A 315 -6.82 13.27 5.55
C ALA A 315 -5.64 12.30 5.76
N TRP A 316 -5.61 11.21 4.99
CA TRP A 316 -4.59 10.17 5.08
C TRP A 316 -3.45 10.41 4.07
N PHE A 317 -2.22 10.43 4.59
CA PHE A 317 -0.99 10.57 3.83
C PHE A 317 -0.09 9.34 3.99
N ASN A 318 0.42 8.83 2.87
CA ASN A 318 1.65 8.05 2.90
C ASN A 318 2.86 9.03 2.92
N PRO A 319 3.74 8.99 3.93
CA PRO A 319 4.77 10.00 4.06
C PRO A 319 5.92 9.79 3.07
N PHE A 320 6.46 8.57 2.99
CA PHE A 320 7.78 8.31 2.38
C PHE A 320 7.75 7.49 1.10
N ARG A 321 6.62 6.95 0.66
CA ARG A 321 6.54 6.34 -0.68
C ARG A 321 6.66 7.44 -1.72
N ALA A 322 7.73 7.39 -2.53
CA ALA A 322 7.89 8.28 -3.68
C ALA A 322 7.18 7.71 -4.91
N ASN A 323 7.40 6.42 -5.21
CA ASN A 323 6.74 5.76 -6.31
C ASN A 323 6.63 4.25 -6.06
N SER A 324 5.52 3.65 -6.50
CA SER A 324 5.29 2.21 -6.40
C SER A 324 6.06 1.39 -7.44
N THR A 325 6.73 2.05 -8.40
CA THR A 325 7.66 1.42 -9.34
C THR A 325 9.08 1.95 -9.12
N GLY A 326 10.10 1.14 -9.45
CA GLY A 326 11.51 1.43 -9.19
C GLY A 326 12.16 2.31 -10.26
N THR A 327 11.34 3.11 -10.96
CA THR A 327 11.73 3.97 -12.07
C THR A 327 11.07 5.35 -11.94
N THR A 328 11.73 6.35 -12.51
CA THR A 328 11.17 7.71 -12.68
C THR A 328 10.50 7.91 -14.03
N SER A 329 10.59 6.94 -14.95
CA SER A 329 9.94 7.00 -16.25
C SER A 329 8.42 7.18 -16.10
N GLY A 330 7.88 8.19 -16.78
CA GLY A 330 6.45 8.52 -16.73
C GLY A 330 6.00 9.32 -15.51
N LEU A 331 6.91 9.67 -14.59
CA LEU A 331 6.60 10.61 -13.51
C LEU A 331 6.57 12.04 -14.03
N ALA A 332 5.67 12.86 -13.47
CA ALA A 332 5.58 14.27 -13.81
C ALA A 332 6.90 15.01 -13.50
N ALA A 333 7.21 16.08 -14.25
CA ALA A 333 8.49 16.80 -14.10
C ALA A 333 8.68 17.36 -12.68
N ASN A 334 7.62 17.84 -12.02
CA ASN A 334 7.65 18.35 -10.65
C ASN A 334 7.55 17.26 -9.57
N HIS A 335 7.64 15.97 -9.93
CA HIS A 335 7.64 14.88 -8.95
C HIS A 335 8.92 14.90 -8.10
N VAL A 336 8.81 14.61 -6.80
CA VAL A 336 9.94 14.63 -5.85
C VAL A 336 11.13 13.79 -6.31
N ALA A 337 10.88 12.63 -6.93
CA ALA A 337 11.93 11.77 -7.44
C ALA A 337 12.69 12.32 -8.66
N ASN A 338 12.08 13.27 -9.39
CA ASN A 338 12.72 13.97 -10.51
C ASN A 338 13.42 15.25 -10.03
N GLN A 339 12.80 15.99 -9.11
CA GLN A 339 13.34 17.26 -8.59
C GLN A 339 14.48 17.06 -7.58
N HIS A 340 14.42 15.98 -6.80
CA HIS A 340 15.37 15.67 -5.73
C HIS A 340 15.80 14.20 -5.80
N PRO A 341 16.51 13.77 -6.86
CA PRO A 341 16.99 12.39 -6.97
C PRO A 341 17.95 12.02 -5.83
N ASP A 342 18.64 13.00 -5.23
CA ASP A 342 19.48 12.85 -4.04
C ASP A 342 18.69 12.49 -2.77
N TRP A 343 17.37 12.67 -2.77
CA TRP A 343 16.50 12.27 -1.66
C TRP A 343 15.94 10.86 -1.79
N ILE A 344 16.15 10.19 -2.93
CA ILE A 344 15.46 8.95 -3.26
C ILE A 344 16.33 7.73 -3.01
N VAL A 345 15.77 6.75 -2.31
CA VAL A 345 16.33 5.41 -2.19
C VAL A 345 15.45 4.43 -2.97
N LYS A 346 16.06 3.69 -3.88
CA LYS A 346 15.40 2.55 -4.54
C LYS A 346 15.50 1.32 -3.63
N ASN A 347 14.37 0.73 -3.29
CA ASN A 347 14.29 -0.51 -2.53
C ASN A 347 13.41 -1.49 -3.31
N GLY A 348 14.03 -2.54 -3.84
CA GLY A 348 13.37 -3.48 -4.74
C GLY A 348 12.75 -2.78 -5.95
N SER A 349 11.44 -2.97 -6.11
CA SER A 349 10.64 -2.40 -7.20
C SER A 349 10.03 -1.04 -6.86
N GLN A 350 10.46 -0.34 -5.81
CA GLN A 350 9.85 0.91 -5.35
C GLN A 350 10.89 2.01 -5.12
N LEU A 351 10.42 3.27 -5.14
CA LEU A 351 11.20 4.45 -4.78
C LEU A 351 10.66 5.04 -3.48
N TYR A 352 11.56 5.39 -2.57
CA TYR A 352 11.26 5.97 -1.26
C TYR A 352 11.95 7.32 -1.09
N ILE A 353 11.24 8.27 -0.50
CA ILE A 353 11.81 9.50 0.06
C ILE A 353 12.59 9.11 1.31
N ASN A 354 13.88 9.40 1.37
CA ASN A 354 14.76 8.98 2.46
C ASN A 354 14.45 9.74 3.76
N PRO A 355 13.92 9.08 4.81
CA PRO A 355 13.58 9.75 6.07
C PRO A 355 14.82 10.30 6.78
N GLY A 356 16.02 9.83 6.45
CA GLY A 356 17.29 10.30 7.02
C GLY A 356 17.75 11.68 6.57
N ILE A 357 17.11 12.27 5.56
CA ILE A 357 17.46 13.59 5.04
C ILE A 357 16.49 14.64 5.64
N PRO A 358 16.98 15.61 6.44
CA PRO A 358 16.10 16.61 7.07
C PRO A 358 15.26 17.42 6.06
N ALA A 359 15.85 17.84 4.94
CA ALA A 359 15.12 18.57 3.90
C ALA A 359 14.00 17.74 3.26
N ALA A 360 14.21 16.43 3.06
CA ALA A 360 13.20 15.52 2.55
C ALA A 360 12.02 15.38 3.54
N ARG A 361 12.30 15.27 4.84
CA ARG A 361 11.24 15.28 5.88
C ARG A 361 10.45 16.59 5.87
N GLN A 362 11.14 17.73 5.77
CA GLN A 362 10.48 19.04 5.74
C GLN A 362 9.61 19.24 4.50
N HIS A 363 10.01 18.70 3.34
CA HIS A 363 9.17 18.72 2.14
C HIS A 363 7.85 17.94 2.35
N VAL A 364 7.90 16.77 3.00
CA VAL A 364 6.70 15.99 3.34
C VAL A 364 5.83 16.74 4.35
N ILE A 365 6.42 17.34 5.40
CA ILE A 365 5.70 18.16 6.37
C ILE A 365 5.01 19.34 5.68
N ALA A 366 5.70 20.04 4.76
CA ALA A 366 5.14 21.16 4.02
C ALA A 366 3.90 20.76 3.20
N ALA A 367 3.96 19.60 2.51
CA ALA A 367 2.81 19.09 1.75
C ALA A 367 1.61 18.77 2.64
N ILE A 368 1.83 18.20 3.84
CA ILE A 368 0.76 17.94 4.82
C ILE A 368 0.21 19.25 5.39
N MET A 369 1.09 20.19 5.73
CA MET A 369 0.69 21.49 6.31
C MET A 369 -0.07 22.37 5.33
N GLU A 370 0.15 22.25 4.02
CA GLU A 370 -0.70 22.92 3.01
C GLU A 370 -2.15 22.47 3.13
N VAL A 371 -2.37 21.16 3.37
CA VAL A 371 -3.72 20.63 3.61
C VAL A 371 -4.27 21.13 4.94
N VAL A 372 -3.50 21.02 6.03
CA VAL A 372 -3.92 21.49 7.36
C VAL A 372 -4.33 22.96 7.31
N ASN A 373 -3.55 23.81 6.63
CA ASN A 373 -3.82 25.26 6.57
C ASN A 373 -4.99 25.59 5.63
N GLY A 374 -5.12 24.89 4.50
CA GLY A 374 -6.07 25.22 3.44
C GLY A 374 -7.46 24.60 3.57
N TYR A 375 -7.60 23.53 4.35
CA TYR A 375 -8.81 22.70 4.36
C TYR A 375 -9.38 22.50 5.77
N ASP A 376 -10.70 22.31 5.84
CA ASP A 376 -11.43 22.03 7.08
C ASP A 376 -11.43 20.53 7.38
N ILE A 377 -10.24 19.96 7.61
CA ILE A 377 -10.09 18.55 8.01
C ILE A 377 -10.28 18.41 9.52
N ASP A 378 -10.79 17.26 9.96
CA ASP A 378 -10.91 16.92 11.39
C ASP A 378 -9.62 16.28 11.92
N GLY A 379 -8.86 15.61 11.03
CA GLY A 379 -7.58 15.03 11.40
C GLY A 379 -6.62 14.79 10.24
N VAL A 380 -5.35 14.67 10.59
CA VAL A 380 -4.26 14.13 9.77
C VAL A 380 -4.02 12.68 10.19
N HIS A 381 -3.94 11.79 9.22
CA HIS A 381 -3.70 10.37 9.43
C HIS A 381 -2.46 9.91 8.65
N LEU A 382 -1.57 9.16 9.29
CA LEU A 382 -0.50 8.41 8.62
C LEU A 382 -0.77 6.91 8.75
N ASP A 383 -0.40 6.16 7.72
CA ASP A 383 -0.42 4.69 7.75
C ASP A 383 0.89 4.11 8.32
N ASP A 384 1.17 2.85 7.99
CA ASP A 384 2.25 2.03 8.54
C ASP A 384 3.59 2.15 7.78
N TYR A 385 3.64 2.91 6.67
CA TYR A 385 4.79 2.95 5.78
C TYR A 385 5.80 4.03 6.18
N PHE A 386 6.78 3.64 6.99
CA PHE A 386 7.96 4.45 7.30
C PHE A 386 9.15 4.03 6.41
N TYR A 387 10.02 3.16 6.91
CA TYR A 387 10.98 2.42 6.08
C TYR A 387 10.33 1.15 5.52
N PRO A 388 10.83 0.62 4.39
CA PRO A 388 10.32 -0.64 3.84
C PRO A 388 10.58 -1.81 4.80
N TYR A 389 9.60 -2.69 4.94
CA TYR A 389 9.68 -3.88 5.80
C TYR A 389 10.52 -5.02 5.20
N SER A 390 11.11 -4.83 4.02
CA SER A 390 11.95 -5.84 3.36
C SER A 390 13.04 -5.20 2.50
N GLY A 391 14.05 -6.01 2.16
CA GLY A 391 15.19 -5.57 1.37
C GLY A 391 16.12 -4.61 2.09
N THR A 392 17.18 -4.20 1.39
CA THR A 392 18.15 -3.23 1.90
C THR A 392 17.68 -1.82 1.59
N PHE A 393 17.79 -0.92 2.57
CA PHE A 393 17.60 0.51 2.37
C PHE A 393 18.97 1.19 2.36
N ASP A 394 19.38 1.69 1.19
CA ASP A 394 20.72 2.24 0.97
C ASP A 394 20.81 3.71 1.43
N ASP A 395 21.04 3.88 2.72
CA ASP A 395 21.17 5.17 3.41
C ASP A 395 22.50 5.27 4.19
N ASP A 396 23.55 4.53 3.79
CA ASP A 396 24.86 4.62 4.46
C ASP A 396 25.51 6.00 4.31
N ALA A 397 25.43 6.59 3.12
CA ALA A 397 25.92 7.94 2.89
C ALA A 397 25.11 8.96 3.71
N THR A 398 23.78 8.79 3.76
CA THR A 398 22.89 9.61 4.57
C THR A 398 23.18 9.48 6.05
N PHE A 399 23.43 8.28 6.55
CA PHE A 399 23.81 8.03 7.95
C PHE A 399 25.10 8.75 8.32
N LYS A 400 26.12 8.72 7.46
CA LYS A 400 27.39 9.45 7.68
C LYS A 400 27.20 10.96 7.67
N ALA A 401 26.37 11.47 6.75
CA ALA A 401 26.16 12.90 6.57
C ALA A 401 25.23 13.52 7.64
N TYR A 402 24.19 12.78 8.05
CA TYR A 402 23.07 13.29 8.86
C TYR A 402 22.91 12.54 10.19
N ASN A 403 24.00 12.34 10.93
CA ASN A 403 24.00 11.73 12.27
C ASN A 403 24.68 12.65 13.30
N ALA A 404 24.14 13.86 13.46
CA ALA A 404 24.68 14.87 14.38
C ALA A 404 24.72 14.39 15.85
N ASN A 405 23.76 13.55 16.24
CA ASN A 405 23.66 12.97 17.57
C ASN A 405 24.64 11.80 17.81
N LYS A 406 25.46 11.43 16.82
CA LYS A 406 26.44 10.33 16.89
C LYS A 406 25.83 9.01 17.36
N ILE A 407 24.60 8.71 16.93
CA ILE A 407 23.92 7.46 17.23
C ILE A 407 24.71 6.31 16.58
N SER A 408 25.18 5.36 17.38
CA SER A 408 26.07 4.30 16.93
C SER A 408 25.34 3.20 16.15
N ASN A 409 24.12 2.86 16.57
CA ASN A 409 23.30 1.85 15.91
C ASN A 409 22.47 2.49 14.79
N LYS A 410 22.61 1.98 13.57
CA LYS A 410 21.90 2.50 12.40
C LYS A 410 20.37 2.37 12.51
N GLY A 411 19.87 1.32 13.16
CA GLY A 411 18.45 1.14 13.42
C GLY A 411 17.89 2.18 14.39
N ASP A 412 18.64 2.52 15.44
CA ASP A 412 18.28 3.61 16.36
C ASP A 412 18.27 4.96 15.65
N TRP A 413 19.24 5.20 14.75
CA TRP A 413 19.25 6.42 13.93
C TRP A 413 18.04 6.50 12.99
N ARG A 414 17.64 5.38 12.37
CA ARG A 414 16.42 5.33 11.55
C ARG A 414 15.18 5.64 12.38
N ARG A 415 15.07 5.08 13.59
CA ARG A 415 13.99 5.42 14.54
C ARG A 415 14.01 6.90 14.92
N ASP A 416 15.18 7.48 15.20
CA ASP A 416 15.32 8.91 15.54
C ASP A 416 14.88 9.84 14.40
N ASN A 417 15.13 9.45 13.14
CA ASN A 417 14.66 10.18 11.97
C ASN A 417 13.13 10.18 11.86
N VAL A 418 12.49 9.02 12.07
CA VAL A 418 11.03 8.90 12.08
C VAL A 418 10.45 9.65 13.28
N ASN A 419 11.03 9.52 14.46
CA ASN A 419 10.64 10.25 15.67
C ASN A 419 10.68 11.76 15.46
N SER A 420 11.74 12.27 14.80
CA SER A 420 11.84 13.68 14.45
C SER A 420 10.74 14.11 13.49
N PHE A 421 10.45 13.32 12.45
CA PHE A 421 9.33 13.58 11.55
C PHE A 421 7.98 13.67 12.30
N VAL A 422 7.64 12.66 13.10
CA VAL A 422 6.37 12.59 13.83
C VAL A 422 6.24 13.75 14.81
N ARG A 423 7.28 14.01 15.61
CA ARG A 423 7.31 15.13 16.57
C ARG A 423 7.12 16.47 15.88
N ASP A 424 7.87 16.73 14.80
CA ASP A 424 7.87 18.04 14.15
C ASP A 424 6.57 18.26 13.37
N LEU A 425 5.99 17.21 12.80
CA LEU A 425 4.67 17.25 12.18
C LEU A 425 3.57 17.54 13.21
N GLY A 426 3.51 16.80 14.32
CA GLY A 426 2.52 17.04 15.39
C GLY A 426 2.58 18.47 15.92
N LYS A 427 3.79 18.96 16.24
CA LYS A 427 4.00 20.36 16.64
C LYS A 427 3.48 21.37 15.61
N SER A 428 3.70 21.10 14.32
CA SER A 428 3.28 21.99 13.24
C SER A 428 1.76 22.01 13.08
N ILE A 429 1.11 20.84 13.16
CA ILE A 429 -0.35 20.69 13.09
C ILE A 429 -1.00 21.47 14.24
N HIS A 430 -0.63 21.17 15.48
CA HIS A 430 -1.26 21.80 16.65
C HIS A 430 -0.91 23.28 16.79
N GLY A 431 0.25 23.70 16.30
CA GLY A 431 0.64 25.10 16.22
C GLY A 431 -0.19 25.91 15.21
N SER A 432 -0.72 25.27 14.16
CA SER A 432 -1.60 25.92 13.18
C SER A 432 -3.08 25.79 13.54
N LYS A 433 -3.54 24.57 13.85
CA LYS A 433 -4.93 24.25 14.18
C LYS A 433 -4.98 23.26 15.35
N SER A 434 -5.10 23.78 16.56
CA SER A 434 -5.09 22.99 17.81
C SER A 434 -6.20 21.95 17.94
N LYS A 435 -7.27 22.05 17.14
CA LYS A 435 -8.38 21.08 17.13
C LYS A 435 -8.21 19.94 16.12
N VAL A 436 -7.32 20.10 15.14
CA VAL A 436 -7.07 19.05 14.13
C VAL A 436 -6.29 17.94 14.82
N GLN A 437 -6.84 16.73 14.78
CA GLN A 437 -6.18 15.57 15.38
C GLN A 437 -5.02 15.11 14.50
N PHE A 438 -3.98 14.55 15.10
CA PHE A 438 -2.90 13.85 14.41
C PHE A 438 -2.80 12.42 14.91
N GLY A 439 -2.93 11.44 14.03
CA GLY A 439 -2.75 10.05 14.43
C GLY A 439 -2.14 9.16 13.37
N ILE A 440 -1.74 7.98 13.82
CA ILE A 440 -0.93 7.04 13.04
C ILE A 440 -1.49 5.63 13.21
N SER A 441 -1.59 4.89 12.10
CA SER A 441 -1.96 3.48 12.03
C SER A 441 -0.73 2.60 11.78
N PRO A 442 0.00 2.18 12.84
CA PRO A 442 1.17 1.32 12.69
C PRO A 442 0.78 -0.15 12.52
N PHE A 443 1.75 -1.01 12.20
CA PHE A 443 1.57 -2.46 12.34
C PHE A 443 1.10 -2.84 13.74
N GLY A 444 0.21 -3.85 13.80
CA GLY A 444 -0.41 -4.28 15.05
C GLY A 444 0.57 -4.87 16.08
N VAL A 445 1.79 -5.25 15.68
CA VAL A 445 2.85 -5.68 16.61
C VAL A 445 3.95 -4.64 16.64
N TRP A 446 4.10 -3.94 17.77
CA TRP A 446 5.22 -3.02 17.98
C TRP A 446 6.55 -3.77 18.12
N ARG A 447 6.62 -4.70 19.08
CA ARG A 447 7.73 -5.64 19.31
C ARG A 447 7.21 -6.95 19.89
N ASN A 448 7.83 -8.06 19.50
CA ASN A 448 7.58 -9.35 20.13
C ASN A 448 8.25 -9.41 21.51
N LYS A 449 7.63 -10.10 22.47
CA LYS A 449 8.17 -10.32 23.82
C LYS A 449 9.57 -10.94 23.84
N SER A 450 9.92 -11.72 22.82
CA SER A 450 11.24 -12.33 22.67
C SER A 450 12.35 -11.33 22.33
N GLN A 451 12.00 -10.15 21.79
CA GLN A 451 12.94 -9.08 21.47
C GLN A 451 13.00 -8.02 22.58
N ASP A 452 11.88 -7.80 23.27
CA ASP A 452 11.75 -6.89 24.41
C ASP A 452 10.74 -7.49 25.40
N LEU A 453 11.12 -7.68 26.67
CA LEU A 453 10.25 -8.30 27.69
C LEU A 453 8.93 -7.55 27.92
N THR A 454 8.88 -6.27 27.54
CA THR A 454 7.69 -5.41 27.62
C THR A 454 6.90 -5.34 26.31
N GLY A 455 7.34 -6.05 25.27
CA GLY A 455 6.60 -6.25 24.02
C GLY A 455 5.41 -7.20 24.19
N SER A 456 4.61 -7.32 23.13
CA SER A 456 3.42 -8.18 23.12
C SER A 456 3.80 -9.66 23.09
N ASP A 457 2.97 -10.52 23.70
CA ASP A 457 3.13 -11.98 23.67
C ASP A 457 2.77 -12.57 22.29
N THR A 458 3.61 -12.24 21.31
CA THR A 458 3.45 -12.52 19.89
C THR A 458 4.76 -13.05 19.29
N LYS A 459 4.65 -13.58 18.07
CA LYS A 459 5.74 -14.12 17.25
C LYS A 459 5.64 -13.62 15.81
N ALA A 460 5.29 -12.35 15.62
CA ALA A 460 5.13 -11.77 14.30
C ALA A 460 6.48 -11.67 13.57
N GLY A 461 6.49 -12.03 12.29
CA GLY A 461 7.70 -11.96 11.45
C GLY A 461 8.11 -10.54 11.06
N VAL A 462 7.19 -9.58 11.18
CA VAL A 462 7.40 -8.17 10.90
C VAL A 462 6.82 -7.37 12.06
N THR A 463 7.56 -6.38 12.56
CA THR A 463 7.15 -5.53 13.69
C THR A 463 7.41 -4.06 13.38
N ALA A 464 6.66 -3.16 14.01
CA ALA A 464 6.79 -1.72 13.79
C ALA A 464 8.18 -1.21 14.19
N TYR A 465 8.68 -1.59 15.38
CA TYR A 465 9.94 -1.07 15.90
C TYR A 465 11.18 -1.65 15.19
N ASP A 466 11.18 -2.97 14.96
CA ASP A 466 12.36 -3.69 14.50
C ASP A 466 12.48 -3.70 12.97
N THR A 467 11.36 -3.66 12.24
CA THR A 467 11.36 -3.76 10.77
C THR A 467 11.12 -2.43 10.07
N THR A 468 10.11 -1.66 10.48
CA THR A 468 9.78 -0.37 9.82
C THR A 468 10.36 0.85 10.53
N PHE A 469 11.07 0.63 11.65
CA PHE A 469 11.67 1.67 12.50
C PHE A 469 10.66 2.69 13.04
N ALA A 470 9.42 2.24 13.24
CA ALA A 470 8.34 2.99 13.87
C ALA A 470 8.34 2.76 15.39
N ASP A 471 8.88 3.72 16.15
CA ASP A 471 8.92 3.67 17.61
C ASP A 471 7.64 4.23 18.26
N VAL A 472 6.54 3.52 18.02
CA VAL A 472 5.18 3.95 18.40
C VAL A 472 5.05 4.23 19.90
N ARG A 473 5.69 3.40 20.75
CA ARG A 473 5.70 3.61 22.20
C ARG A 473 6.26 4.98 22.57
N THR A 474 7.32 5.44 21.91
CA THR A 474 7.86 6.79 22.14
C THR A 474 6.84 7.85 21.76
N TRP A 475 6.13 7.69 20.64
CA TRP A 475 5.11 8.65 20.19
C TRP A 475 3.95 8.76 21.16
N ILE A 476 3.51 7.63 21.73
CA ILE A 476 2.47 7.56 22.77
C ILE A 476 2.94 8.24 24.05
N ASN A 477 4.10 7.83 24.59
CA ASN A 477 4.62 8.34 25.87
C ASN A 477 4.97 9.84 25.83
N LYS A 478 5.27 10.37 24.65
CA LYS A 478 5.56 11.79 24.44
C LYS A 478 4.36 12.58 23.93
N GLU A 479 3.23 11.91 23.71
CA GLU A 479 1.98 12.50 23.22
C GLU A 479 2.22 13.34 21.95
N TRP A 480 3.06 12.83 21.04
CA TRP A 480 3.30 13.46 19.74
C TRP A 480 2.17 13.22 18.74
N ILE A 481 1.27 12.31 19.08
CA ILE A 481 0.07 11.94 18.33
C ILE A 481 -1.12 11.98 19.29
N ASP A 482 -2.29 12.39 18.80
CA ASP A 482 -3.55 12.43 19.54
C ASP A 482 -4.25 11.07 19.56
N TYR A 483 -3.97 10.21 18.57
CA TYR A 483 -4.47 8.85 18.54
C TYR A 483 -3.49 7.89 17.86
N VAL A 484 -3.57 6.62 18.26
CA VAL A 484 -2.89 5.48 17.62
C VAL A 484 -3.93 4.46 17.16
N ALA A 485 -3.74 3.92 15.96
CA ALA A 485 -4.67 2.98 15.32
C ALA A 485 -3.99 1.67 14.88
N PRO A 486 -3.47 0.83 15.79
CA PRO A 486 -2.75 -0.39 15.42
C PRO A 486 -3.59 -1.32 14.53
N GLN A 487 -2.94 -1.83 13.48
CA GLN A 487 -3.52 -2.76 12.52
C GLN A 487 -3.57 -4.19 13.08
N ILE A 488 -4.60 -4.52 13.85
CA ILE A 488 -4.77 -5.85 14.47
C ILE A 488 -5.60 -6.74 13.53
N TYR A 489 -4.98 -7.16 12.43
CA TYR A 489 -5.64 -7.87 11.32
C TYR A 489 -5.63 -9.40 11.47
N TRP A 490 -5.65 -9.91 12.70
CA TRP A 490 -5.65 -11.34 13.00
C TRP A 490 -6.92 -11.71 13.75
N SER A 491 -7.30 -12.98 13.71
CA SER A 491 -8.44 -13.47 14.48
C SER A 491 -8.13 -13.57 15.98
N ILE A 492 -9.17 -13.59 16.79
CA ILE A 492 -9.08 -13.90 18.23
C ILE A 492 -8.45 -15.28 18.41
N GLY A 493 -7.43 -15.36 19.27
CA GLY A 493 -6.70 -16.59 19.53
C GLY A 493 -5.74 -17.03 18.41
N PHE A 494 -5.48 -16.18 17.41
CA PHE A 494 -4.49 -16.48 16.36
C PHE A 494 -3.10 -16.74 17.00
N PRO A 495 -2.45 -17.91 16.76
CA PRO A 495 -1.28 -18.32 17.56
C PRO A 495 -0.08 -17.37 17.52
N ALA A 496 0.18 -16.73 16.37
CA ALA A 496 1.36 -15.87 16.21
C ALA A 496 1.12 -14.41 16.64
N ALA A 497 -0.11 -13.91 16.56
CA ALA A 497 -0.46 -12.51 16.77
C ALA A 497 -1.95 -12.33 17.13
N GLY A 498 -2.41 -13.06 18.14
CA GLY A 498 -3.82 -13.11 18.54
C GLY A 498 -4.40 -11.73 18.84
N TYR A 499 -5.60 -11.47 18.31
CA TYR A 499 -6.30 -10.20 18.48
C TYR A 499 -6.46 -9.82 19.96
N ASP A 500 -6.89 -10.77 20.78
CA ASP A 500 -7.09 -10.67 22.22
C ASP A 500 -5.83 -10.24 22.98
N LYS A 501 -4.67 -10.79 22.61
CA LYS A 501 -3.39 -10.41 23.22
C LYS A 501 -2.97 -9.00 22.83
N LEU A 502 -3.22 -8.62 21.58
CA LEU A 502 -2.80 -7.32 21.05
C LEU A 502 -3.67 -6.18 21.55
N VAL A 503 -5.00 -6.34 21.63
CA VAL A 503 -5.88 -5.32 22.22
C VAL A 503 -5.54 -5.09 23.68
N ALA A 504 -5.30 -6.16 24.45
CA ALA A 504 -4.85 -6.04 25.83
C ALA A 504 -3.53 -5.28 25.96
N TRP A 505 -2.55 -5.59 25.09
CA TRP A 505 -1.24 -4.95 25.11
C TRP A 505 -1.33 -3.46 24.73
N TRP A 506 -2.00 -3.13 23.63
CA TRP A 506 -2.17 -1.73 23.19
C TRP A 506 -2.99 -0.89 24.20
N SER A 507 -4.00 -1.48 24.82
CA SER A 507 -4.76 -0.83 25.90
C SER A 507 -3.88 -0.50 27.11
N ASN A 508 -2.84 -1.30 27.36
CA ASN A 508 -1.85 -1.00 28.39
C ASN A 508 -0.85 0.07 27.93
N GLU A 509 -0.46 0.11 26.66
CA GLU A 509 0.48 1.12 26.13
C GLU A 509 -0.04 2.55 26.25
N VAL A 510 -1.33 2.77 25.96
CA VAL A 510 -1.95 4.10 26.09
C VAL A 510 -2.43 4.40 27.52
N LYS A 511 -2.18 3.49 28.46
CA LYS A 511 -2.65 3.66 29.84
C LYS A 511 -1.89 4.84 30.47
N ASN A 512 -2.65 5.81 30.97
CA ASN A 512 -2.15 7.05 31.58
C ASN A 512 -1.54 8.05 30.59
N THR A 513 -1.95 8.01 29.33
CA THR A 513 -1.71 9.09 28.36
C THR A 513 -3.05 9.63 27.85
N ASP A 514 -3.02 10.79 27.21
CA ASP A 514 -4.18 11.37 26.51
C ASP A 514 -4.35 10.83 25.08
N VAL A 515 -3.46 9.93 24.64
CA VAL A 515 -3.51 9.32 23.31
C VAL A 515 -4.67 8.33 23.21
N LYS A 516 -5.60 8.59 22.30
CA LYS A 516 -6.75 7.71 22.06
C LYS A 516 -6.28 6.44 21.33
N LEU A 517 -6.74 5.27 21.79
CA LEU A 517 -6.54 4.01 21.07
C LEU A 517 -7.75 3.72 20.19
N TYR A 518 -7.54 3.60 18.88
CA TYR A 518 -8.51 3.04 17.95
C TYR A 518 -8.01 1.68 17.45
N ILE A 519 -8.88 0.71 17.20
CA ILE A 519 -8.43 -0.61 16.69
C ILE A 519 -8.64 -0.70 15.18
N GLY A 520 -7.59 -1.05 14.43
CA GLY A 520 -7.68 -1.33 13.01
C GLY A 520 -8.19 -2.75 12.75
N HIS A 521 -9.29 -2.88 12.00
CA HIS A 521 -9.91 -4.17 11.66
C HIS A 521 -9.76 -4.54 10.18
N SER A 522 -9.85 -5.84 9.89
CA SER A 522 -9.64 -6.42 8.56
C SER A 522 -10.88 -7.13 7.97
N PRO A 523 -11.99 -6.43 7.67
CA PRO A 523 -13.15 -7.05 7.01
C PRO A 523 -12.80 -7.71 5.67
N TYR A 524 -11.69 -7.34 5.02
CA TYR A 524 -11.19 -8.03 3.81
C TYR A 524 -10.85 -9.51 4.02
N LYS A 525 -10.66 -9.96 5.27
CA LYS A 525 -10.41 -11.36 5.60
C LYS A 525 -11.68 -12.19 5.75
N ILE A 526 -12.85 -11.57 5.92
CA ILE A 526 -14.11 -12.30 6.12
C ILE A 526 -14.43 -13.16 4.89
N GLY A 527 -14.70 -14.44 5.12
CA GLY A 527 -14.92 -15.45 4.09
C GLY A 527 -13.67 -16.14 3.59
N THR A 528 -12.48 -15.78 4.08
CA THR A 528 -11.24 -16.44 3.68
C THR A 528 -11.06 -17.79 4.40
N PRO A 529 -10.19 -18.68 3.90
CA PRO A 529 -9.86 -19.92 4.58
C PRO A 529 -9.11 -19.75 5.91
N GLU A 530 -8.62 -18.54 6.24
CA GLU A 530 -7.90 -18.28 7.49
C GLU A 530 -8.80 -18.56 8.69
N LYS A 531 -8.31 -19.36 9.65
CA LYS A 531 -9.10 -19.78 10.82
C LYS A 531 -9.59 -18.55 11.60
N GLY A 532 -10.90 -18.53 11.90
CA GLY A 532 -11.58 -17.43 12.57
C GLY A 532 -12.39 -16.59 11.59
N TRP A 533 -11.94 -16.44 10.34
CA TRP A 533 -12.57 -15.52 9.39
C TRP A 533 -13.65 -16.13 8.51
N GLN A 534 -14.13 -17.34 8.80
CA GLN A 534 -15.14 -18.03 7.97
C GLN A 534 -16.47 -17.27 7.89
N THR A 535 -16.75 -16.40 8.87
CA THR A 535 -18.02 -15.68 8.98
C THR A 535 -17.79 -14.26 9.50
N ALA A 536 -18.77 -13.36 9.31
CA ALA A 536 -18.69 -11.98 9.79
C ALA A 536 -18.76 -11.86 11.32
N GLN A 537 -19.17 -12.92 12.03
CA GLN A 537 -19.26 -12.96 13.50
C GLN A 537 -17.92 -12.77 14.18
N GLU A 538 -16.80 -13.12 13.53
CA GLU A 538 -15.46 -12.83 14.07
C GLU A 538 -15.25 -11.34 14.29
N LEU A 539 -15.68 -10.50 13.35
CA LEU A 539 -15.57 -9.05 13.49
C LEU A 539 -16.43 -8.55 14.65
N ILE A 540 -17.66 -9.08 14.79
CA ILE A 540 -18.55 -8.68 15.90
C ILE A 540 -17.95 -9.07 17.25
N LYS A 541 -17.38 -10.27 17.38
CA LYS A 541 -16.69 -10.71 18.61
C LYS A 541 -15.48 -9.84 18.93
N GLN A 542 -14.75 -9.36 17.93
CA GLN A 542 -13.65 -8.42 18.12
C GLN A 542 -14.16 -7.09 18.67
N LEU A 543 -15.27 -6.57 18.16
CA LEU A 543 -15.88 -5.34 18.66
C LEU A 543 -16.40 -5.52 20.10
N GLU A 544 -17.09 -6.62 20.39
CA GLU A 544 -17.53 -6.97 21.75
C GLU A 544 -16.34 -7.07 22.71
N LEU A 545 -15.23 -7.69 22.30
CA LEU A 545 -14.01 -7.78 23.12
C LEU A 545 -13.38 -6.41 23.37
N ASN A 546 -13.49 -5.46 22.43
CA ASN A 546 -12.97 -4.11 22.63
C ASN A 546 -13.72 -3.38 23.76
N GLU A 547 -14.98 -3.72 24.03
CA GLU A 547 -15.77 -3.12 25.12
C GLU A 547 -15.21 -3.43 26.51
N ASP A 548 -14.44 -4.52 26.65
CA ASP A 548 -13.75 -4.87 27.90
C ASP A 548 -12.61 -3.90 28.25
N TYR A 549 -12.19 -3.05 27.30
CA TYR A 549 -11.07 -2.13 27.45
C TYR A 549 -11.52 -0.68 27.27
N LYS A 550 -11.76 0.03 28.38
CA LYS A 550 -12.12 1.46 28.38
C LYS A 550 -11.13 2.39 27.65
N GLN A 551 -9.90 1.93 27.43
CA GLN A 551 -8.87 2.62 26.67
C GLN A 551 -9.14 2.59 25.17
N VAL A 552 -9.83 1.57 24.66
CA VAL A 552 -10.29 1.53 23.28
C VAL A 552 -11.41 2.56 23.12
N ARG A 553 -11.17 3.54 22.25
CA ARG A 553 -12.06 4.68 21.99
C ARG A 553 -12.72 4.61 20.60
N GLY A 554 -12.58 3.48 19.93
CA GLY A 554 -13.27 3.17 18.69
C GLY A 554 -12.46 2.31 17.73
N ASP A 555 -12.98 2.19 16.52
CA ASP A 555 -12.62 1.16 15.56
C ASP A 555 -12.51 1.76 14.15
N ILE A 556 -11.53 1.30 13.37
CA ILE A 556 -11.32 1.74 11.98
C ILE A 556 -11.22 0.52 11.08
N TYR A 557 -12.03 0.46 10.01
CA TYR A 557 -12.14 -0.71 9.14
C TYR A 557 -11.33 -0.56 7.86
N PHE A 558 -10.43 -1.52 7.60
CA PHE A 558 -9.72 -1.64 6.33
C PHE A 558 -10.43 -2.67 5.43
N SER A 559 -11.18 -2.27 4.42
CA SER A 559 -11.44 -0.89 3.96
C SER A 559 -12.91 -0.70 3.61
N ALA A 560 -13.29 0.53 3.24
CA ALA A 560 -14.66 0.90 2.89
C ALA A 560 -15.29 -0.05 1.85
N GLN A 561 -14.56 -0.47 0.80
CA GLN A 561 -15.09 -1.42 -0.18
C GLN A 561 -15.45 -2.78 0.43
N HIS A 562 -14.70 -3.23 1.44
CA HIS A 562 -14.89 -4.55 2.04
C HIS A 562 -16.10 -4.58 2.97
N LEU A 563 -16.37 -3.47 3.65
CA LEU A 563 -17.64 -3.27 4.35
C LEU A 563 -18.81 -3.28 3.36
N ARG A 564 -18.71 -2.50 2.27
CA ARG A 564 -19.78 -2.32 1.27
C ARG A 564 -20.11 -3.57 0.47
N LYS A 565 -19.17 -4.53 0.36
CA LYS A 565 -19.43 -5.86 -0.22
C LYS A 565 -20.40 -6.70 0.64
N ASN A 566 -20.67 -6.29 1.88
CA ASN A 566 -21.56 -6.97 2.81
C ASN A 566 -21.27 -8.48 2.97
N PRO A 567 -20.01 -8.89 3.19
CA PRO A 567 -19.67 -10.30 3.28
C PRO A 567 -20.44 -10.95 4.44
N TYR A 568 -21.16 -12.03 4.15
CA TYR A 568 -21.93 -12.79 5.16
C TYR A 568 -22.91 -11.92 5.99
N GLY A 569 -23.52 -10.90 5.38
CA GLY A 569 -24.51 -10.05 6.05
C GLY A 569 -23.90 -9.07 7.08
N LEU A 570 -22.61 -8.75 6.95
CA LEU A 570 -21.88 -7.86 7.86
C LEU A 570 -22.57 -6.51 8.12
N ILE A 571 -23.20 -5.90 7.12
CA ILE A 571 -23.88 -4.60 7.28
C ILE A 571 -24.98 -4.70 8.35
N GLN A 572 -25.82 -5.73 8.31
CA GLN A 572 -26.87 -5.93 9.29
C GLN A 572 -26.30 -6.21 10.68
N LEU A 573 -25.20 -6.96 10.75
CA LEU A 573 -24.53 -7.23 12.02
C LEU A 573 -23.95 -5.95 12.65
N LEU A 574 -23.35 -5.07 11.86
CA LEU A 574 -22.85 -3.77 12.32
C LEU A 574 -23.99 -2.84 12.74
N GLN A 575 -25.08 -2.77 11.97
CA GLN A 575 -26.27 -2.00 12.35
C GLN A 575 -26.85 -2.46 13.68
N ASN A 576 -26.97 -3.79 13.87
CA ASN A 576 -27.44 -4.37 15.13
C ASN A 576 -26.49 -4.06 16.29
N TYR A 577 -25.18 -4.23 16.08
CA TYR A 577 -24.16 -3.93 17.09
C TYR A 577 -24.20 -2.45 17.50
N TYR A 578 -24.34 -1.55 16.53
CA TYR A 578 -24.40 -0.11 16.76
C TYR A 578 -25.78 0.42 17.17
N GLN A 579 -26.79 -0.46 17.29
CA GLN A 579 -28.15 -0.12 17.69
C GLN A 579 -28.80 0.94 16.80
N MET A 580 -28.71 0.74 15.48
CA MET A 580 -29.23 1.64 14.44
C MET A 580 -30.60 1.27 13.91
#